data_AF-A0AA39PPA9-F1
#
_entry.id   AF-A0AA39PPA9-F1
#
_cell.length_a   1.000
_cell.length_b   1.000
_cell.length_c   1.000
_cell.angle_alpha   90.00
_cell.angle_beta   90.00
_cell.angle_gamma   90.00
#
_symmetry.space_group_name_H-M   'P 1'
#
loop_
_entity.id
_entity.type
_entity.pdbx_description
1 polymer ?
#
loop_
_entity_poly.entity_id
_entity_poly.type
_entity_poly.pdbx_seq_one_letter_code
_entity_poly.pdbx_strand_id
1 'polypeptide(L)'
;METLHQWEDVVRETANWMAAFAWYNESTGVYDLGPPMYVVSENTSPNATVNPAFELAYWRLGLGLVQEWMEMLGAEVPKNWTVVKDNLAALPVNNGTYKVYETLEDDFWTDPAYASDHPALVGLYGWLPETEGLNLTIAKATAKKVREDWNAHSFWGWDFPMLAMSSTRNGDVEDAVDWLLDPLFSFDDVGMPLPTNIPIPPPYFPGSGGLLYAVAMMACGWDGSEGDAPGFPKDGWVIRYEGLSKAL
;
A
#
# COMPACT_ATOMS: atom_id res chain seq x y z
N MET A 1 -15.52 22.73 -0.84
CA MET A 1 -15.12 23.76 0.16
C MET A 1 -15.60 23.42 1.56
N GLU A 2 -16.90 23.15 1.79
CA GLU A 2 -17.40 22.80 3.13
C GLU A 2 -16.66 21.61 3.77
N THR A 3 -16.53 20.49 3.04
CA THR A 3 -15.77 19.32 3.51
C THR A 3 -14.31 19.63 3.81
N LEU A 4 -13.65 20.48 3.00
CA LEU A 4 -12.23 20.80 3.20
C LEU A 4 -12.01 21.57 4.51
N HIS A 5 -12.89 22.53 4.82
CA HIS A 5 -12.83 23.27 6.08
C HIS A 5 -13.25 22.43 7.28
N GLN A 6 -14.25 21.55 7.12
CA GLN A 6 -14.71 20.67 8.19
C GLN A 6 -13.59 19.78 8.75
N TRP A 7 -12.72 19.29 7.86
CA TRP A 7 -11.64 18.35 8.22
C TRP A 7 -10.26 19.01 8.30
N GLU A 8 -10.16 20.33 8.12
CA GLU A 8 -8.89 21.06 8.06
C GLU A 8 -8.02 20.78 9.29
N ASP A 9 -8.56 20.92 10.50
CA ASP A 9 -7.80 20.74 11.74
C ASP A 9 -7.23 19.32 11.87
N VAL A 10 -8.03 18.30 11.51
CA VAL A 10 -7.58 16.90 11.55
C VAL A 10 -6.43 16.68 10.58
N VAL A 11 -6.59 17.15 9.34
CA VAL A 11 -5.58 17.02 8.29
C VAL A 11 -4.28 17.76 8.66
N ARG A 12 -4.38 18.98 9.20
CA ARG A 12 -3.23 19.77 9.65
C ARG A 12 -2.49 19.10 10.80
N GLU A 13 -3.21 18.65 11.82
CA GLU A 13 -2.58 18.03 12.99
C GLU A 13 -1.95 16.68 12.67
N THR A 14 -2.54 15.91 11.74
CA THR A 14 -1.89 14.70 11.21
C THR A 14 -0.57 15.05 10.50
N ALA A 15 -0.56 16.04 9.61
CA ALA A 15 0.66 16.46 8.91
C ALA A 15 1.73 17.04 9.85
N ASN A 16 1.32 17.81 10.87
CA ASN A 16 2.20 18.30 11.92
C ASN A 16 2.89 17.16 12.66
N TRP A 17 2.12 16.13 13.05
CA TRP A 17 2.69 14.96 13.71
C TRP A 17 3.62 14.17 12.77
N MET A 18 3.21 13.93 11.52
CA MET A 18 4.05 13.21 10.54
C MET A 18 5.40 13.90 10.33
N ALA A 19 5.40 15.24 10.22
CA ALA A 19 6.62 16.03 10.06
C ALA A 19 7.47 16.08 11.34
N ALA A 20 6.85 16.07 12.52
CA ALA A 20 7.57 16.07 13.81
C ALA A 20 8.13 14.70 14.19
N PHE A 21 7.50 13.61 13.73
CA PHE A 21 7.93 12.24 13.99
C PHE A 21 9.17 11.87 13.17
N ALA A 22 9.25 12.35 11.92
CA ALA A 22 10.41 12.10 11.06
C ALA A 22 11.66 12.77 11.65
N TRP A 23 12.73 11.99 11.81
CA TRP A 23 13.95 12.46 12.47
C TRP A 23 15.05 12.78 11.45
N TYR A 24 15.59 14.00 11.48
CA TYR A 24 16.68 14.37 10.60
C TYR A 24 18.00 13.72 11.04
N ASN A 25 18.52 12.83 10.21
CA ASN A 25 19.79 12.16 10.40
C ASN A 25 20.93 13.00 9.82
N GLU A 26 21.70 13.64 10.70
CA GLU A 26 22.82 14.51 10.29
C GLU A 26 23.92 13.77 9.52
N SER A 27 24.04 12.45 9.69
CA SER A 27 25.08 11.66 9.04
C SER A 27 24.74 11.30 7.59
N THR A 28 23.47 10.98 7.33
CA THR A 28 22.98 10.61 5.99
C THR A 28 22.37 11.80 5.24
N GLY A 29 22.00 12.87 5.94
CA GLY A 29 21.40 14.08 5.37
C GLY A 29 19.94 13.93 4.97
N VAL A 30 19.23 12.92 5.50
CA VAL A 30 17.82 12.63 5.21
C VAL A 30 16.99 12.51 6.50
N TYR A 31 15.67 12.56 6.37
CA TYR A 31 14.73 12.27 7.44
C TYR A 31 14.40 10.78 7.47
N ASP A 32 14.68 10.16 8.61
CA ASP A 32 14.38 8.76 8.87
C ASP A 32 13.03 8.61 9.60
N LEU A 33 12.32 7.53 9.29
CA LEU A 33 11.23 7.00 10.12
C LEU A 33 11.81 5.89 10.99
N GLY A 34 11.84 6.11 12.31
CA GLY A 34 12.54 5.24 13.25
C GLY A 34 11.64 4.63 14.33
N PRO A 35 12.20 3.75 15.17
CA PRO A 35 11.46 3.08 16.23
C PRO A 35 11.04 4.04 17.36
N PRO A 36 9.98 3.71 18.12
CA PRO A 36 9.16 2.51 17.99
C PRO A 36 8.10 2.62 16.89
N MET A 37 7.98 1.62 16.02
CA MET A 37 7.00 1.61 14.94
C MET A 37 6.55 0.18 14.59
N TYR A 38 5.25 -0.08 14.69
CA TYR A 38 4.63 -1.25 14.07
C TYR A 38 4.34 -0.92 12.61
N VAL A 39 4.77 -1.79 11.71
CA VAL A 39 4.59 -1.66 10.27
C VAL A 39 3.61 -2.69 9.77
N VAL A 40 3.07 -2.46 8.57
CA VAL A 40 1.98 -3.28 8.02
C VAL A 40 2.32 -4.76 7.88
N SER A 41 3.59 -5.15 7.77
CA SER A 41 3.95 -6.57 7.72
C SER A 41 3.72 -7.31 9.05
N GLU A 42 3.55 -6.60 10.17
CA GLU A 42 3.25 -7.09 11.54
C GLU A 42 4.22 -8.10 12.16
N ASN A 43 5.22 -8.56 11.41
CA ASN A 43 6.18 -9.59 11.80
C ASN A 43 7.60 -9.04 12.08
N THR A 44 7.76 -7.73 12.24
CA THR A 44 9.05 -7.08 12.53
C THR A 44 9.14 -6.59 13.97
N SER A 45 10.37 -6.41 14.46
CA SER A 45 10.59 -5.80 15.79
C SER A 45 10.34 -4.30 15.74
N PRO A 46 9.31 -3.77 16.44
CA PRO A 46 8.97 -2.34 16.37
C PRO A 46 10.08 -1.46 16.95
N ASN A 47 10.95 -2.01 17.79
CA ASN A 47 12.07 -1.29 18.39
C ASN A 47 13.33 -1.27 17.50
N ALA A 48 13.31 -1.96 16.37
CA ALA A 48 14.45 -2.07 15.44
C ALA A 48 14.12 -1.60 14.02
N THR A 49 12.84 -1.49 13.66
CA THR A 49 12.40 -1.08 12.34
C THR A 49 12.76 0.39 12.05
N VAL A 50 13.55 0.59 11.01
CA VAL A 50 13.95 1.91 10.50
C VAL A 50 13.65 1.94 9.00
N ASN A 51 13.05 3.04 8.54
CA ASN A 51 12.78 3.33 7.14
C ASN A 51 12.05 2.18 6.41
N PRO A 52 10.89 1.73 6.91
CA PRO A 52 10.08 0.73 6.23
C PRO A 52 9.50 1.29 4.93
N ALA A 53 9.51 0.47 3.88
CA ALA A 53 9.20 0.95 2.54
C ALA A 53 7.77 1.47 2.44
N PHE A 54 6.80 0.73 2.97
CA PHE A 54 5.38 1.06 2.81
C PHE A 54 5.01 2.35 3.54
N GLU A 55 5.46 2.52 4.78
CA GLU A 55 5.20 3.73 5.56
C GLU A 55 5.98 4.93 5.01
N LEU A 56 7.21 4.75 4.49
CA LEU A 56 7.92 5.82 3.78
C LEU A 56 7.13 6.33 2.55
N ALA A 57 6.53 5.43 1.78
CA ALA A 57 5.68 5.80 0.65
C ALA A 57 4.42 6.54 1.12
N TYR A 58 3.78 6.06 2.20
CA TYR A 58 2.64 6.71 2.82
C TYR A 58 2.97 8.10 3.38
N TRP A 59 4.15 8.29 3.96
CA TRP A 59 4.60 9.59 4.45
C TRP A 59 4.73 10.60 3.32
N ARG A 60 5.33 10.19 2.19
CA ARG A 60 5.43 11.02 0.99
C ARG A 60 4.06 11.38 0.44
N LEU A 61 3.18 10.37 0.28
CA LEU A 61 1.83 10.58 -0.23
C LEU A 61 1.02 11.50 0.69
N GLY A 62 0.98 11.20 1.99
CA GLY A 62 0.20 11.97 2.95
C GLY A 62 0.67 13.42 3.07
N LEU A 63 1.98 13.65 3.14
CA LEU A 63 2.54 15.01 3.13
C LEU A 63 2.34 15.71 1.77
N GLY A 64 2.21 15.00 0.66
CA GLY A 64 1.83 15.57 -0.64
C GLY A 64 0.36 16.00 -0.65
N LEU A 65 -0.55 15.08 -0.32
CA LEU A 65 -2.00 15.32 -0.31
C LEU A 65 -2.40 16.46 0.62
N VAL A 66 -1.76 16.60 1.78
CA VAL A 66 -2.06 17.73 2.68
C VAL A 66 -1.61 19.07 2.11
N GLN A 67 -0.53 19.12 1.32
CA GLN A 67 -0.09 20.35 0.66
C GLN A 67 -1.11 20.77 -0.39
N GLU A 68 -1.58 19.84 -1.23
CA GLU A 68 -2.66 20.08 -2.18
C GLU A 68 -3.95 20.53 -1.47
N TRP A 69 -4.28 19.93 -0.32
CA TRP A 69 -5.43 20.33 0.49
C TRP A 69 -5.31 21.80 0.93
N MET A 70 -4.13 22.24 1.40
CA MET A 70 -3.92 23.63 1.80
C MET A 70 -4.02 24.59 0.62
N GLU A 71 -3.49 24.21 -0.53
CA GLU A 71 -3.61 24.99 -1.77
C GLU A 71 -5.08 25.14 -2.19
N MET A 72 -5.88 24.07 -2.11
CA MET A 72 -7.33 24.11 -2.38
C MET A 72 -8.08 25.02 -1.40
N LEU A 73 -7.61 25.14 -0.17
CA LEU A 73 -8.14 26.07 0.84
C LEU A 73 -7.63 27.52 0.67
N GLY A 74 -6.63 27.75 -0.20
CA GLY A 74 -5.94 29.02 -0.30
C GLY A 74 -5.11 29.37 0.95
N ALA A 75 -4.76 28.36 1.74
CA ALA A 75 -3.97 28.52 2.95
C ALA A 75 -2.47 28.33 2.70
N GLU A 76 -1.64 28.88 3.59
CA GLU A 76 -0.19 28.67 3.51
C GLU A 76 0.17 27.22 3.91
N VAL A 77 1.06 26.62 3.11
CA VAL A 77 1.70 25.33 3.41
C VAL A 77 2.86 25.55 4.37
N PRO A 78 2.85 24.95 5.58
CA PRO A 78 4.00 24.93 6.47
C PRO A 78 5.24 24.34 5.81
N LYS A 79 6.33 25.12 5.79
CA LYS A 79 7.59 24.76 5.11
C LYS A 79 8.21 23.45 5.57
N ASN A 80 8.04 23.10 6.85
CA ASN A 80 8.58 21.86 7.40
C ASN A 80 7.94 20.62 6.78
N TRP A 81 6.67 20.68 6.37
CA TRP A 81 6.01 19.55 5.69
C TRP A 81 6.70 19.24 4.36
N THR A 82 6.95 20.26 3.55
CA THR A 82 7.69 20.13 2.28
C THR A 82 9.12 19.66 2.51
N VAL A 83 9.84 20.26 3.47
CA VAL A 83 11.23 19.86 3.80
C VAL A 83 11.30 18.39 4.20
N VAL A 84 10.40 17.91 5.07
CA VAL A 84 10.37 16.50 5.45
C VAL A 84 10.05 15.64 4.24
N LYS A 85 8.94 15.91 3.51
CA LYS A 85 8.50 15.12 2.36
C LYS A 85 9.62 14.91 1.33
N ASP A 86 10.29 16.00 0.95
CA ASP A 86 11.31 16.02 -0.11
C ASP A 86 12.65 15.41 0.33
N ASN A 87 12.86 15.23 1.64
CA ASN A 87 14.12 14.75 2.18
C ASN A 87 13.96 13.47 3.03
N LEU A 88 12.87 12.71 2.88
CA LEU A 88 12.72 11.38 3.48
C LEU A 88 13.73 10.38 2.92
N ALA A 89 14.19 9.45 3.76
CA ALA A 89 15.04 8.34 3.36
C ALA A 89 14.46 7.55 2.17
N ALA A 90 15.33 7.11 1.26
CA ALA A 90 14.93 6.39 0.05
C ALA A 90 14.22 5.07 0.41
N LEU A 91 13.34 4.60 -0.49
CA LEU A 91 12.74 3.28 -0.33
C LEU A 91 13.84 2.21 -0.35
N PRO A 92 13.89 1.29 0.64
CA PRO A 92 14.97 0.34 0.76
C PRO A 92 14.87 -0.74 -0.33
N VAL A 93 15.96 -0.95 -1.07
CA VAL A 93 16.04 -1.89 -2.18
C VAL A 93 17.20 -2.84 -1.95
N ASN A 94 16.98 -4.13 -2.23
CA ASN A 94 18.05 -5.10 -2.36
C ASN A 94 17.79 -6.04 -3.54
N ASN A 95 18.85 -6.31 -4.31
CA ASN A 95 18.85 -7.24 -5.44
C ASN A 95 17.67 -7.07 -6.42
N GLY A 96 17.30 -5.82 -6.72
CA GLY A 96 16.22 -5.49 -7.65
C GLY A 96 14.79 -5.63 -7.10
N THR A 97 14.63 -5.80 -5.78
CA THR A 97 13.33 -5.83 -5.09
C THR A 97 13.32 -4.88 -3.89
N TYR A 98 12.15 -4.44 -3.45
CA TYR A 98 12.03 -3.66 -2.21
C TYR A 98 12.22 -4.55 -0.97
N LYS A 99 12.75 -3.97 0.11
CA LYS A 99 12.85 -4.59 1.44
C LYS A 99 11.70 -4.08 2.30
N VAL A 100 11.29 -4.88 3.29
CA VAL A 100 10.26 -4.45 4.27
C VAL A 100 10.74 -3.19 5.00
N TYR A 101 11.98 -3.18 5.47
CA TYR A 101 12.63 -2.01 6.06
C TYR A 101 14.14 -1.98 5.80
N GLU A 102 14.78 -0.82 5.97
CA GLU A 102 16.14 -0.56 5.51
C GLU A 102 17.18 -1.50 6.12
N THR A 103 17.14 -1.65 7.44
CA THR A 103 18.10 -2.43 8.24
C THR A 103 17.78 -3.91 8.31
N LEU A 104 16.75 -4.40 7.61
CA LEU A 104 16.44 -5.83 7.53
C LEU A 104 17.57 -6.57 6.81
N GLU A 105 17.88 -7.81 7.18
CA GLU A 105 18.93 -8.57 6.48
C GLU A 105 18.55 -8.83 5.02
N ASP A 106 19.57 -8.91 4.15
CA ASP A 106 19.36 -8.96 2.69
C ASP A 106 18.78 -10.30 2.20
N ASP A 107 18.87 -11.36 3.02
CA ASP A 107 18.33 -12.70 2.75
C ASP A 107 16.93 -12.95 3.34
N PHE A 108 16.26 -11.91 3.85
CA PHE A 108 14.94 -12.03 4.52
C PHE A 108 13.86 -12.75 3.70
N TRP A 109 13.95 -12.69 2.36
CA TRP A 109 13.03 -13.41 1.46
C TRP A 109 13.03 -14.93 1.68
N THR A 110 14.11 -15.47 2.25
CA THR A 110 14.25 -16.90 2.55
C THR A 110 13.97 -17.24 4.02
N ASP A 111 13.76 -16.21 4.86
CA ASP A 111 13.44 -16.37 6.26
C ASP A 111 11.92 -16.35 6.46
N PRO A 112 11.28 -17.46 6.87
CA PRO A 112 9.85 -17.51 7.09
C PRO A 112 9.37 -16.57 8.22
N ALA A 113 10.27 -16.03 9.05
CA ALA A 113 9.92 -15.01 10.03
C ALA A 113 9.53 -13.67 9.38
N TYR A 114 10.00 -13.39 8.16
CA TYR A 114 9.77 -12.12 7.46
C TYR A 114 9.01 -12.27 6.14
N ALA A 115 9.21 -13.37 5.40
CA ALA A 115 8.46 -13.71 4.18
C ALA A 115 7.13 -14.42 4.49
N SER A 116 6.42 -13.92 5.48
CA SER A 116 5.12 -14.41 5.96
C SER A 116 4.26 -13.24 6.41
N ASP A 117 3.02 -13.52 6.80
CA ASP A 117 2.03 -12.51 7.19
C ASP A 117 1.73 -11.55 6.02
N HIS A 118 1.31 -10.33 6.32
CA HIS A 118 0.92 -9.32 5.34
C HIS A 118 2.05 -8.93 4.36
N PRO A 119 1.85 -9.09 3.04
CA PRO A 119 2.84 -8.74 2.02
C PRO A 119 2.85 -7.24 1.71
N ALA A 120 3.15 -6.39 2.71
CA ALA A 120 3.05 -4.93 2.64
C ALA A 120 3.73 -4.30 1.40
N LEU A 121 4.78 -4.92 0.88
CA LEU A 121 5.53 -4.46 -0.29
C LEU A 121 4.69 -4.35 -1.57
N VAL A 122 3.66 -5.19 -1.76
CA VAL A 122 2.77 -5.06 -2.93
C VAL A 122 1.90 -3.81 -2.83
N GLY A 123 1.73 -3.27 -1.62
CA GLY A 123 1.01 -2.04 -1.38
C GLY A 123 1.72 -0.80 -1.94
N LEU A 124 3.05 -0.85 -2.11
CA LEU A 124 3.84 0.25 -2.68
C LEU A 124 3.35 0.69 -4.07
N TYR A 125 2.79 -0.25 -4.84
CA TYR A 125 2.16 0.02 -6.12
C TYR A 125 1.00 -0.94 -6.33
N GLY A 126 -0.19 -0.47 -5.99
CA GLY A 126 -1.42 -1.26 -5.99
C GLY A 126 -2.42 -0.58 -5.09
N TRP A 127 -2.17 -0.71 -3.79
CA TRP A 127 -2.89 0.02 -2.75
C TRP A 127 -2.59 1.52 -2.79
N LEU A 128 -1.30 1.88 -2.89
CA LEU A 128 -0.87 3.24 -3.14
C LEU A 128 -0.73 3.51 -4.64
N PRO A 129 -0.96 4.77 -5.09
CA PRO A 129 -0.52 5.21 -6.40
C PRO A 129 1.01 5.22 -6.51
N GLU A 130 1.52 5.54 -7.69
CA GLU A 130 2.94 5.82 -7.84
C GLU A 130 3.34 7.00 -6.94
N THR A 131 4.20 6.73 -5.95
CA THR A 131 4.76 7.77 -5.08
C THR A 131 6.15 8.18 -5.53
N GLU A 132 6.54 9.42 -5.23
CA GLU A 132 7.90 9.91 -5.50
C GLU A 132 8.98 8.95 -4.95
N GLY A 133 9.97 8.62 -5.77
CA GLY A 133 11.05 7.68 -5.42
C GLY A 133 10.72 6.19 -5.64
N LEU A 134 9.48 5.85 -5.99
CA LEU A 134 9.11 4.51 -6.44
C LEU A 134 9.68 4.23 -7.84
N ASN A 135 10.11 3.01 -8.07
CA ASN A 135 10.56 2.50 -9.36
C ASN A 135 9.63 1.37 -9.79
N LEU A 136 8.85 1.60 -10.85
CA LEU A 136 7.84 0.65 -11.31
C LEU A 136 8.42 -0.72 -11.73
N THR A 137 9.66 -0.75 -12.25
CA THR A 137 10.33 -2.02 -12.59
C THR A 137 10.61 -2.84 -11.32
N ILE A 138 11.08 -2.18 -10.26
CA ILE A 138 11.35 -2.82 -8.96
C ILE A 138 10.04 -3.21 -8.28
N ALA A 139 9.00 -2.37 -8.35
CA ALA A 139 7.67 -2.68 -7.82
C ALA A 139 7.08 -3.94 -8.47
N LYS A 140 7.13 -4.03 -9.81
CA LYS A 140 6.70 -5.22 -10.55
C LYS A 140 7.52 -6.46 -10.19
N ALA A 141 8.85 -6.34 -10.11
CA ALA A 141 9.71 -7.44 -9.69
C ALA A 141 9.42 -7.90 -8.25
N THR A 142 9.12 -6.96 -7.35
CA THR A 142 8.75 -7.23 -5.96
C THR A 142 7.41 -7.95 -5.86
N ALA A 143 6.38 -7.49 -6.57
CA ALA A 143 5.07 -8.15 -6.61
C ALA A 143 5.17 -9.58 -7.15
N LYS A 144 5.97 -9.78 -8.22
CA LYS A 144 6.25 -11.11 -8.75
C LYS A 144 6.94 -12.00 -7.71
N LYS A 145 7.95 -11.47 -7.00
CA LYS A 145 8.66 -12.23 -5.96
C LYS A 145 7.75 -12.60 -4.80
N VAL A 146 6.81 -11.74 -4.42
CA VAL A 146 5.76 -12.06 -3.42
C VAL A 146 4.90 -13.22 -3.89
N ARG A 147 4.45 -13.24 -5.16
CA ARG A 147 3.68 -14.36 -5.72
C ARG A 147 4.43 -15.69 -5.68
N GLU A 148 5.74 -15.66 -5.92
CA GLU A 148 6.59 -16.86 -6.02
C GLU A 148 7.02 -17.40 -4.64
N ASP A 149 7.42 -16.52 -3.73
CA ASP A 149 8.19 -16.90 -2.53
C ASP A 149 7.47 -16.62 -1.19
N TRP A 150 6.45 -15.74 -1.15
CA TRP A 150 5.79 -15.39 0.10
C TRP A 150 4.91 -16.55 0.60
N ASN A 151 4.85 -16.74 1.92
CA ASN A 151 4.02 -17.79 2.50
C ASN A 151 2.51 -17.46 2.40
N ALA A 152 1.87 -17.88 1.31
CA ALA A 152 0.45 -17.60 1.07
C ALA A 152 -0.50 -18.18 2.15
N HIS A 153 -0.09 -19.23 2.87
CA HIS A 153 -0.87 -19.80 3.97
C HIS A 153 -0.92 -18.92 5.23
N SER A 154 -0.15 -17.83 5.26
CA SER A 154 -0.18 -16.81 6.30
C SER A 154 -0.91 -15.53 5.88
N PHE A 155 -1.53 -15.49 4.70
CA PHE A 155 -2.32 -14.33 4.27
C PHE A 155 -3.63 -14.19 5.03
N TRP A 156 -4.04 -12.96 5.23
CA TRP A 156 -5.32 -12.57 5.77
C TRP A 156 -6.27 -12.15 4.63
N GLY A 157 -7.57 -12.06 4.94
CA GLY A 157 -8.58 -11.79 3.90
C GLY A 157 -8.36 -10.49 3.12
N TRP A 158 -7.74 -9.46 3.69
CA TRP A 158 -7.48 -8.21 2.95
C TRP A 158 -6.20 -8.24 2.09
N ASP A 159 -5.32 -9.23 2.29
CA ASP A 159 -4.09 -9.35 1.50
C ASP A 159 -4.43 -9.68 0.03
N PHE A 160 -5.42 -10.56 -0.22
CA PHE A 160 -5.82 -10.96 -1.56
C PHE A 160 -6.29 -9.78 -2.43
N PRO A 161 -7.20 -8.90 -1.96
CA PRO A 161 -7.49 -7.67 -2.68
C PRO A 161 -6.28 -6.76 -2.90
N MET A 162 -5.36 -6.64 -1.92
CA MET A 162 -4.15 -5.84 -2.11
C MET A 162 -3.22 -6.41 -3.19
N LEU A 163 -3.05 -7.73 -3.21
CA LEU A 163 -2.33 -8.45 -4.25
C LEU A 163 -2.99 -8.24 -5.62
N ALA A 164 -4.32 -8.34 -5.69
CA ALA A 164 -5.07 -8.09 -6.93
C ALA A 164 -4.90 -6.66 -7.45
N MET A 165 -4.95 -5.65 -6.59
CA MET A 165 -4.73 -4.25 -6.96
C MET A 165 -3.30 -4.01 -7.45
N SER A 166 -2.30 -4.67 -6.83
CA SER A 166 -0.92 -4.59 -7.27
C SER A 166 -0.71 -5.25 -8.64
N SER A 167 -1.23 -6.46 -8.85
CA SER A 167 -1.22 -7.12 -10.17
C SER A 167 -1.91 -6.26 -11.23
N THR A 168 -3.04 -5.66 -10.89
CA THR A 168 -3.79 -4.75 -11.77
C THR A 168 -2.94 -3.55 -12.22
N ARG A 169 -2.33 -2.80 -11.29
CA ARG A 169 -1.49 -1.65 -11.65
C ARG A 169 -0.22 -2.04 -12.42
N ASN A 170 0.30 -3.25 -12.18
CA ASN A 170 1.46 -3.78 -12.90
C ASN A 170 1.11 -4.35 -14.29
N GLY A 171 -0.16 -4.33 -14.68
CA GLY A 171 -0.66 -4.79 -15.98
C GLY A 171 -0.88 -6.30 -16.07
N ASP A 172 -0.77 -7.03 -14.96
CA ASP A 172 -0.93 -8.48 -14.88
C ASP A 172 -2.39 -8.81 -14.50
N VAL A 173 -3.33 -8.46 -15.40
CA VAL A 173 -4.79 -8.51 -15.12
C VAL A 173 -5.35 -9.91 -14.90
N GLU A 174 -4.72 -10.94 -15.46
CA GLU A 174 -5.10 -12.34 -15.18
C GLU A 174 -4.76 -12.71 -13.73
N ASP A 175 -3.54 -12.38 -13.28
CA ASP A 175 -3.12 -12.60 -11.89
C ASP A 175 -4.01 -11.82 -10.91
N ALA A 176 -4.48 -10.64 -11.30
CA ALA A 176 -5.42 -9.87 -10.48
C ALA A 176 -6.73 -10.62 -10.23
N VAL A 177 -7.30 -11.25 -11.26
CA VAL A 177 -8.50 -12.09 -11.12
C VAL A 177 -8.17 -13.36 -10.33
N ASP A 178 -7.04 -14.00 -10.60
CA ASP A 178 -6.62 -15.21 -9.90
C ASP A 178 -6.45 -14.98 -8.39
N TRP A 179 -5.94 -13.82 -7.96
CA TRP A 179 -5.86 -13.48 -6.54
C TRP A 179 -7.24 -13.37 -5.88
N LEU A 180 -8.22 -12.77 -6.56
CA LEU A 180 -9.59 -12.64 -6.04
C LEU A 180 -10.37 -13.96 -6.06
N LEU A 181 -9.90 -14.95 -6.82
CA LEU A 181 -10.49 -16.30 -6.91
C LEU A 181 -9.62 -17.38 -6.25
N ASP A 182 -8.55 -16.98 -5.55
CA ASP A 182 -7.60 -17.89 -4.95
C ASP A 182 -8.31 -18.80 -3.93
N PRO A 183 -8.08 -20.13 -3.93
CA PRO A 183 -8.71 -21.04 -2.97
C PRO A 183 -8.45 -20.69 -1.49
N LEU A 184 -7.37 -19.97 -1.19
CA LEU A 184 -7.07 -19.48 0.15
C LEU A 184 -7.93 -18.26 0.53
N PHE A 185 -8.44 -17.51 -0.45
CA PHE A 185 -9.40 -16.43 -0.24
C PHE A 185 -10.82 -16.98 -0.11
N SER A 186 -11.06 -17.67 0.99
CA SER A 186 -12.33 -18.35 1.26
C SER A 186 -13.37 -17.46 1.93
N PHE A 187 -14.65 -17.83 1.81
CA PHE A 187 -15.79 -17.09 2.34
C PHE A 187 -16.70 -18.03 3.14
N ASP A 188 -17.37 -17.50 4.17
CA ASP A 188 -18.41 -18.23 4.89
C ASP A 188 -19.76 -18.27 4.14
N ASP A 189 -20.77 -18.87 4.74
CA ASP A 189 -22.10 -19.06 4.16
C ASP A 189 -22.90 -17.76 3.98
N VAL A 190 -22.48 -16.67 4.63
CA VAL A 190 -23.06 -15.33 4.47
C VAL A 190 -22.20 -14.41 3.59
N GLY A 191 -21.11 -14.93 3.01
CA GLY A 191 -20.25 -14.21 2.06
C GLY A 191 -19.22 -13.31 2.71
N MET A 192 -18.84 -13.55 3.97
CA MET A 192 -17.75 -12.85 4.64
C MET A 192 -16.42 -13.57 4.38
N PRO A 193 -15.35 -12.86 3.98
CA PRO A 193 -14.03 -13.45 3.87
C PRO A 193 -13.54 -14.02 5.18
N LEU A 194 -12.97 -15.21 5.11
CA LEU A 194 -12.34 -15.89 6.22
C LEU A 194 -10.82 -15.63 6.19
N PRO A 195 -10.18 -15.39 7.35
CA PRO A 195 -8.72 -15.38 7.40
C PRO A 195 -8.14 -16.75 7.02
N THR A 196 -7.02 -16.78 6.31
CA THR A 196 -6.34 -18.03 5.98
C THR A 196 -5.70 -18.59 7.26
N ASN A 197 -6.21 -19.70 7.77
CA ASN A 197 -5.64 -20.45 8.90
C ASN A 197 -5.56 -19.72 10.27
N ILE A 198 -6.23 -18.58 10.47
CA ILE A 198 -6.27 -17.89 11.77
C ILE A 198 -7.69 -17.97 12.36
N PRO A 199 -7.87 -18.32 13.64
CA PRO A 199 -9.19 -18.42 14.26
C PRO A 199 -9.73 -17.04 14.67
N ILE A 200 -9.81 -16.07 13.75
CA ILE A 200 -10.54 -14.82 14.00
C ILE A 200 -12.00 -15.08 13.64
N PRO A 201 -12.94 -14.95 14.59
CA PRO A 201 -14.34 -15.17 14.31
C PRO A 201 -14.87 -14.07 13.37
N PRO A 202 -15.68 -14.42 12.35
CA PRO A 202 -16.35 -13.42 11.53
C PRO A 202 -17.27 -12.53 12.39
N PRO A 203 -17.53 -11.27 11.97
CA PRO A 203 -17.20 -10.70 10.66
C PRO A 203 -15.79 -10.08 10.59
N TYR A 204 -15.08 -10.33 9.47
CA TYR A 204 -13.79 -9.68 9.15
C TYR A 204 -13.94 -8.71 7.96
N PHE A 205 -14.32 -7.47 8.27
CA PHE A 205 -14.66 -6.45 7.25
C PHE A 205 -13.52 -5.97 6.33
N PRO A 206 -12.23 -5.95 6.74
CA PRO A 206 -11.16 -5.53 5.84
C PRO A 206 -11.12 -6.33 4.53
N GLY A 207 -11.37 -7.65 4.58
CA GLY A 207 -11.44 -8.48 3.38
C GLY A 207 -12.60 -8.08 2.46
N SER A 208 -13.79 -7.85 3.00
CA SER A 208 -14.98 -7.48 2.21
C SER A 208 -14.80 -6.11 1.57
N GLY A 209 -14.32 -5.13 2.34
CA GLY A 209 -14.05 -3.79 1.86
C GLY A 209 -12.94 -3.79 0.80
N GLY A 210 -11.87 -4.54 1.04
CA GLY A 210 -10.78 -4.74 0.08
C GLY A 210 -11.28 -5.32 -1.22
N LEU A 211 -12.08 -6.40 -1.20
CA LEU A 211 -12.63 -7.02 -2.40
C LEU A 211 -13.46 -6.03 -3.22
N LEU A 212 -14.37 -5.29 -2.57
CA LEU A 212 -15.20 -4.30 -3.25
C LEU A 212 -14.35 -3.18 -3.87
N TYR A 213 -13.32 -2.72 -3.14
CA TYR A 213 -12.41 -1.69 -3.62
C TYR A 213 -11.57 -2.18 -4.81
N ALA A 214 -10.99 -3.39 -4.73
CA ALA A 214 -10.21 -3.98 -5.81
C ALA A 214 -11.04 -4.18 -7.08
N VAL A 215 -12.26 -4.72 -6.97
CA VAL A 215 -13.16 -4.87 -8.12
C VAL A 215 -13.54 -3.52 -8.72
N ALA A 216 -13.81 -2.51 -7.87
CA ALA A 216 -14.12 -1.16 -8.34
C ALA A 216 -12.93 -0.52 -9.08
N MET A 217 -11.72 -0.68 -8.55
CA MET A 217 -10.49 -0.23 -9.17
C MET A 217 -10.22 -0.95 -10.51
N MET A 218 -10.42 -2.26 -10.57
CA MET A 218 -10.27 -3.02 -11.82
C MET A 218 -11.27 -2.60 -12.89
N ALA A 219 -12.51 -2.26 -12.49
CA ALA A 219 -13.58 -1.86 -13.40
C ALA A 219 -13.49 -0.40 -13.84
N CYS A 220 -13.30 0.54 -12.90
CA CYS A 220 -13.31 1.98 -13.19
C CYS A 220 -11.91 2.53 -13.52
N GLY A 221 -10.86 1.83 -13.06
CA GLY A 221 -9.48 2.26 -13.19
C GLY A 221 -8.98 3.06 -11.99
N TRP A 222 -7.83 3.69 -12.18
CA TRP A 222 -7.08 4.46 -11.19
C TRP A 222 -6.47 5.72 -11.82
N ASP A 223 -5.71 6.49 -11.05
CA ASP A 223 -4.96 7.65 -11.55
C ASP A 223 -4.08 7.29 -12.76
N GLY A 224 -4.22 8.06 -13.85
CA GLY A 224 -3.48 7.80 -15.10
C GLY A 224 -3.91 6.55 -15.88
N SER A 225 -4.83 5.72 -15.39
CA SER A 225 -5.32 4.56 -16.15
C SER A 225 -6.21 5.00 -17.33
N GLU A 226 -6.12 4.27 -18.44
CA GLU A 226 -6.91 4.55 -19.66
C GLU A 226 -7.72 3.32 -20.09
N GLY A 227 -8.79 3.57 -20.86
CA GLY A 227 -9.67 2.53 -21.38
C GLY A 227 -10.80 2.12 -20.44
N ASP A 228 -11.68 1.25 -20.95
CA ASP A 228 -12.83 0.71 -20.22
C ASP A 228 -12.46 -0.60 -19.51
N ALA A 229 -12.78 -0.72 -18.22
CA ALA A 229 -12.42 -1.86 -17.37
C ALA A 229 -10.94 -2.27 -17.52
N PRO A 230 -9.99 -1.36 -17.20
CA PRO A 230 -8.58 -1.57 -17.47
C PRO A 230 -7.95 -2.71 -16.66
N GLY A 231 -8.50 -3.06 -15.51
CA GLY A 231 -7.99 -4.13 -14.65
C GLY A 231 -8.58 -5.51 -14.89
N PHE A 232 -9.45 -5.69 -15.89
CA PHE A 232 -9.98 -7.00 -16.26
C PHE A 232 -9.36 -7.51 -17.55
N PRO A 233 -9.16 -8.85 -17.68
CA PRO A 233 -8.78 -9.46 -18.94
C PRO A 233 -9.75 -9.08 -20.07
N LYS A 234 -9.23 -8.87 -21.28
CA LYS A 234 -10.07 -8.49 -22.44
C LYS A 234 -10.69 -9.70 -23.14
N ASP A 235 -10.06 -10.86 -23.03
CA ASP A 235 -10.54 -12.08 -23.64
C ASP A 235 -11.53 -12.78 -22.72
N GLY A 236 -12.77 -12.96 -23.19
CA GLY A 236 -13.82 -13.71 -22.48
C GLY A 236 -14.62 -12.93 -21.44
N TRP A 237 -14.15 -11.75 -21.01
CA TRP A 237 -14.87 -10.92 -20.04
C TRP A 237 -15.64 -9.78 -20.72
N VAL A 238 -16.88 -9.57 -20.28
CA VAL A 238 -17.71 -8.42 -20.68
C VAL A 238 -18.11 -7.68 -19.42
N ILE A 239 -17.40 -6.60 -19.11
CA ILE A 239 -17.59 -5.84 -17.88
C ILE A 239 -18.63 -4.75 -18.09
N ARG A 240 -19.52 -4.57 -17.11
CA ARG A 240 -20.46 -3.46 -17.03
C ARG A 240 -20.44 -2.93 -15.60
N TYR A 241 -20.30 -1.63 -15.45
CA TYR A 241 -20.30 -0.96 -14.16
C TYR A 241 -20.93 0.42 -14.30
N GLU A 242 -21.43 0.95 -13.19
CA GLU A 242 -22.01 2.29 -13.11
C GLU A 242 -21.74 2.88 -11.72
N GLY A 243 -21.73 4.22 -11.62
CA GLY A 243 -21.63 4.91 -10.32
C GLY A 243 -20.31 4.71 -9.57
N LEU A 244 -19.27 4.17 -10.21
CA LEU A 244 -17.94 4.01 -9.62
C LEU A 244 -17.08 5.26 -9.85
N SER A 245 -16.11 5.45 -8.97
CA SER A 245 -15.04 6.45 -9.12
C SER A 245 -13.71 5.72 -9.27
N LYS A 246 -12.78 6.34 -10.01
CA LYS A 246 -11.42 5.83 -10.12
C LYS A 246 -10.76 5.81 -8.74
N ALA A 247 -9.96 4.77 -8.51
CA ALA A 247 -9.05 4.74 -7.37
C ALA A 247 -8.03 5.88 -7.49
N LEU A 248 -7.52 6.33 -6.34
CA LEU A 248 -6.34 7.17 -6.30
C LEU A 248 -5.14 6.35 -6.73
#